data_AF-A0A495XMC7-F1
#
_entry.id   AF-A0A495XMC7-F1
#
_cell.length_a   1.000
_cell.length_b   1.000
_cell.length_c   1.000
_cell.angle_alpha   90.00
_cell.angle_beta   90.00
_cell.angle_gamma   90.00
#
_symmetry.space_group_name_H-M   'P 1'
#
loop_
_entity.id
_entity.type
_entity.pdbx_description
1 polymer ?
#
loop_
_entity_poly.entity_id
_entity_poly.type
_entity_poly.pdbx_seq_one_letter_code
_entity_poly.pdbx_strand_id
1 'polypeptide(L)'
;MVKKKDVMIACERALRGLGFEKRSQILLRPVGSGSSGWVGLNTATQGLPRVMGVNPVIGVCFDHFDELSSALRDDVPRGRFPLISRPLGYLMPENTFRSWRFVEGVDVEQVAESLAAAVAEHGVPFIEKYAEWETLSRELEASGFLMEHERMKKLPMVLAMNGDVSRAWEMVEGELARVSGADTPYADSYRTFAERFRERFVRE
;
A
#
# COMPACT_ATOMS: atom_id res chain seq x y z
N MET A 1 -1.27 -29.71 11.49
CA MET A 1 -1.51 -28.55 10.60
C MET A 1 -1.45 -27.24 11.38
N VAL A 2 -0.55 -26.32 10.98
CA VAL A 2 -0.47 -24.98 11.58
C VAL A 2 -1.76 -24.20 11.26
N LYS A 3 -2.43 -23.66 12.28
CA LYS A 3 -3.67 -22.90 12.07
C LYS A 3 -3.33 -21.48 11.65
N LYS A 4 -4.03 -20.97 10.62
CA LYS A 4 -3.89 -19.58 10.17
C LYS A 4 -4.01 -18.57 11.31
N LYS A 5 -4.95 -18.77 12.22
CA LYS A 5 -5.15 -17.90 13.38
C LYS A 5 -3.90 -17.77 14.24
N ASP A 6 -3.21 -18.87 14.51
CA ASP A 6 -2.04 -18.91 15.39
C ASP A 6 -0.86 -18.18 14.73
N VAL A 7 -0.65 -18.39 13.41
CA VAL A 7 0.35 -17.67 12.61
C VAL A 7 0.10 -16.16 12.62
N MET A 8 -1.15 -15.73 12.39
CA MET A 8 -1.47 -14.31 12.38
C MET A 8 -1.25 -13.68 13.75
N ILE A 9 -1.64 -14.35 14.84
CA ILE A 9 -1.41 -13.87 16.21
C ILE A 9 0.09 -13.71 16.50
N ALA A 10 0.92 -14.69 16.12
CA ALA A 10 2.37 -14.62 16.31
C ALA A 10 2.99 -13.46 15.54
N CYS A 11 2.68 -13.31 14.24
CA CYS A 11 3.14 -12.19 13.42
C CYS A 11 2.68 -10.82 13.99
N GLU A 12 1.41 -10.71 14.39
CA GLU A 12 0.87 -9.49 15.00
C GLU A 12 1.58 -9.13 16.31
N ARG A 13 1.89 -10.12 17.14
CA ARG A 13 2.62 -9.91 18.39
C ARG A 13 4.07 -9.47 18.13
N ALA A 14 4.76 -10.12 17.21
CA ALA A 14 6.13 -9.77 16.84
C ALA A 14 6.21 -8.34 16.27
N LEU A 15 5.29 -7.97 15.36
CA LEU A 15 5.23 -6.62 14.78
C LEU A 15 4.82 -5.54 15.79
N ARG A 16 4.04 -5.89 16.82
CA ARG A 16 3.73 -4.97 17.92
C ARG A 16 4.98 -4.50 18.66
N GLY A 17 6.01 -5.34 18.75
CA GLY A 17 7.31 -4.95 19.30
C GLY A 17 7.99 -3.80 18.55
N LEU A 18 7.59 -3.54 17.30
CA LEU A 18 8.08 -2.43 16.47
C LEU A 18 7.14 -1.21 16.48
N GLY A 19 6.08 -1.24 17.30
CA GLY A 19 5.09 -0.17 17.38
C GLY A 19 3.95 -0.26 16.36
N PHE A 20 3.81 -1.39 15.66
CA PHE A 20 2.63 -1.62 14.80
C PHE A 20 1.44 -2.12 15.61
N GLU A 21 0.28 -1.51 15.40
CA GLU A 21 -0.98 -1.92 15.99
C GLU A 21 -1.96 -2.43 14.94
N LYS A 22 -2.66 -3.52 15.25
CA LYS A 22 -3.70 -4.05 14.38
C LYS A 22 -4.87 -3.08 14.28
N ARG A 23 -5.32 -2.86 13.05
CA ARG A 23 -6.56 -2.16 12.69
C ARG A 23 -7.26 -2.97 11.60
N SER A 24 -8.30 -3.71 11.95
CA SER A 24 -8.97 -4.65 11.04
C SER A 24 -7.99 -5.70 10.45
N GLN A 25 -7.74 -5.67 9.14
CA GLN A 25 -6.87 -6.62 8.42
C GLN A 25 -5.43 -6.12 8.23
N ILE A 26 -5.12 -4.91 8.69
CA ILE A 26 -3.82 -4.25 8.50
C ILE A 26 -3.18 -3.94 9.86
N LEU A 27 -1.89 -3.64 9.84
CA LEU A 27 -1.20 -3.07 10.99
C LEU A 27 -0.67 -1.69 10.66
N LEU A 28 -0.81 -0.74 11.60
CA LEU A 28 -0.41 0.65 11.45
C LEU A 28 0.59 1.06 12.52
N ARG A 29 1.61 1.83 12.16
CA ARG A 29 2.55 2.48 13.08
C ARG A 29 2.54 3.99 12.78
N PRO A 30 2.16 4.87 13.71
CA PRO A 30 2.34 6.30 13.53
C PRO A 30 3.82 6.64 13.38
N VAL A 31 4.19 7.50 12.42
CA VAL A 31 5.60 7.88 12.17
C VAL A 31 5.80 9.39 12.08
N GLY A 32 4.78 10.16 11.71
CA GLY A 32 4.83 11.62 11.65
C GLY A 32 3.48 12.26 11.94
N SER A 33 3.38 13.58 11.73
CA SER A 33 2.13 14.32 11.87
C SER A 33 1.20 14.01 10.69
N GLY A 34 0.25 13.09 10.90
CA GLY A 34 -0.71 12.68 9.87
C GLY A 34 -0.18 11.66 8.87
N SER A 35 0.93 10.98 9.17
CA SER A 35 1.46 9.86 8.39
C SER A 35 1.63 8.59 9.22
N SER A 36 1.50 7.44 8.57
CA SER A 36 1.65 6.14 9.23
C SER A 36 2.31 5.12 8.31
N GLY A 37 3.16 4.29 8.90
CA GLY A 37 3.55 3.03 8.30
C GLY A 37 2.38 2.05 8.26
N TRP A 38 2.31 1.27 7.20
CA TRP A 38 1.25 0.31 6.93
C TRP A 38 1.89 -1.06 6.66
N VAL A 39 1.35 -2.11 7.28
CA VAL A 39 1.75 -3.50 7.01
C VAL A 39 0.53 -4.35 6.73
N GLY A 40 0.51 -4.94 5.54
CA GLY A 40 -0.44 -5.97 5.12
C GLY A 40 0.22 -7.33 5.13
N LEU A 41 -0.44 -8.33 5.72
CA LEU A 41 0.08 -9.70 5.81
C LEU A 41 -0.67 -10.60 4.82
N ASN A 42 -0.16 -10.66 3.57
CA ASN A 42 -0.77 -11.49 2.54
C ASN A 42 -0.45 -12.96 2.81
N THR A 43 -1.46 -13.82 2.77
CA THR A 43 -1.32 -15.25 3.06
C THR A 43 -1.58 -16.10 1.83
N ALA A 44 -0.75 -17.12 1.60
CA ALA A 44 -1.00 -18.16 0.61
C ALA A 44 -0.91 -19.53 1.26
N THR A 45 -1.71 -20.49 0.80
CA THR A 45 -1.62 -21.90 1.22
C THR A 45 -1.33 -22.78 0.02
N GLN A 46 -0.30 -23.62 0.11
CA GLN A 46 0.12 -24.47 -1.00
C GLN A 46 0.49 -25.89 -0.55
N GLY A 47 0.36 -26.86 -1.47
CA GLY A 47 0.95 -28.20 -1.39
C GLY A 47 0.33 -29.18 -0.37
N LEU A 48 0.93 -30.38 -0.35
CA LEU A 48 0.75 -31.43 0.66
C LEU A 48 2.14 -31.88 1.16
N PRO A 49 2.44 -31.86 2.47
CA PRO A 49 1.61 -31.28 3.53
C PRO A 49 1.42 -29.76 3.34
N ARG A 50 0.28 -29.23 3.81
CA ARG A 50 -0.09 -27.82 3.61
C ARG A 50 0.92 -26.89 4.25
N VAL A 51 1.48 -25.99 3.44
CA VAL A 51 2.34 -24.89 3.89
C VAL A 51 1.56 -23.59 3.89
N MET A 52 1.65 -22.82 4.96
CA MET A 52 1.12 -21.46 5.01
C MET A 52 2.27 -20.47 4.80
N GLY A 53 2.24 -19.75 3.68
CA GLY A 53 3.15 -18.66 3.39
C GLY A 53 2.57 -17.32 3.82
N VAL A 54 3.38 -16.47 4.45
CA VAL A 54 3.07 -15.07 4.70
C VAL A 54 4.04 -14.19 3.92
N ASN A 55 3.53 -13.20 3.19
CA ASN A 55 4.31 -12.19 2.48
C ASN A 55 3.88 -10.80 3.00
N PRO A 56 4.70 -10.14 3.83
CA PRO A 56 4.43 -8.78 4.27
C PRO A 56 4.51 -7.79 3.12
N VAL A 57 3.57 -6.87 3.05
CA VAL A 57 3.59 -5.69 2.18
C VAL A 57 3.71 -4.47 3.07
N ILE A 58 4.70 -3.63 2.80
CA ILE A 58 5.04 -2.42 3.55
C ILE A 58 4.56 -1.23 2.76
N GLY A 59 3.87 -0.29 3.40
CA GLY A 59 3.40 0.92 2.76
C GLY A 59 3.43 2.14 3.66
N VAL A 60 3.16 3.30 3.06
CA VAL A 60 3.05 4.58 3.76
C VAL A 60 1.70 5.22 3.45
N CYS A 61 1.00 5.62 4.51
CA CYS A 61 -0.29 6.29 4.48
C CYS A 61 -0.15 7.75 4.91
N PHE A 62 -1.02 8.61 4.37
CA PHE A 62 -1.16 10.01 4.74
C PHE A 62 -2.64 10.34 4.92
N ASP A 63 -3.00 10.95 6.05
CA ASP A 63 -4.41 11.22 6.41
C ASP A 63 -5.13 12.03 5.33
N HIS A 64 -4.49 13.11 4.88
CA HIS A 64 -4.99 14.00 3.86
C HIS A 64 -5.07 13.35 2.46
N PHE A 65 -4.18 12.39 2.16
CA PHE A 65 -4.29 11.60 0.92
C PHE A 65 -5.44 10.60 1.00
N ASP A 66 -5.62 9.92 2.14
CA ASP A 66 -6.72 8.96 2.35
C ASP A 66 -8.09 9.64 2.23
N GLU A 67 -8.22 10.84 2.79
CA GLU A 67 -9.43 11.66 2.68
C GLU A 67 -9.76 11.98 1.21
N LEU A 68 -8.78 12.48 0.46
CA LEU A 68 -8.98 12.78 -0.96
C LEU A 68 -9.27 11.51 -1.77
N SER A 69 -8.52 10.43 -1.51
CA SER A 69 -8.72 9.14 -2.18
C SER A 69 -10.13 8.63 -1.97
N SER A 70 -10.64 8.70 -0.74
CA SER A 70 -12.00 8.24 -0.41
C SER A 70 -13.09 9.10 -1.07
N ALA A 71 -12.82 10.38 -1.30
CA ALA A 71 -13.76 11.27 -2.00
C ALA A 71 -13.80 11.00 -3.52
N LEU A 72 -12.65 10.68 -4.12
CA LEU A 72 -12.53 10.58 -5.58
C LEU A 72 -12.67 9.16 -6.12
N ARG A 73 -12.49 8.12 -5.28
CA ARG A 73 -12.33 6.74 -5.73
C ARG A 73 -13.30 5.79 -5.06
N ASP A 74 -13.89 4.93 -5.87
CA ASP A 74 -14.77 3.84 -5.41
C ASP A 74 -14.09 2.46 -5.48
N ASP A 75 -12.90 2.39 -6.09
CA ASP A 75 -12.15 1.15 -6.32
C ASP A 75 -11.21 0.77 -5.18
N VAL A 76 -11.19 1.55 -4.10
CA VAL A 76 -10.37 1.29 -2.92
C VAL A 76 -11.25 0.97 -1.72
N PRO A 77 -10.84 0.03 -0.86
CA PRO A 77 -11.56 -0.24 0.38
C PRO A 77 -11.65 1.02 1.24
N ARG A 78 -12.79 1.23 1.91
CA ARG A 78 -12.92 2.28 2.91
C ARG A 78 -11.94 2.03 4.06
N GLY A 79 -11.11 3.01 4.38
CA GLY A 79 -10.12 2.94 5.46
C GLY A 79 -8.72 3.36 5.02
N ARG A 80 -7.73 3.02 5.83
CA ARG A 80 -6.32 3.38 5.61
C ARG A 80 -5.73 2.58 4.44
N PHE A 81 -5.41 3.27 3.35
CA PHE A 81 -4.82 2.67 2.16
C PHE A 81 -3.47 3.32 1.85
N PRO A 82 -2.40 2.55 1.61
CA PRO A 82 -1.10 3.17 1.38
C PRO A 82 -1.06 3.92 0.05
N LEU A 83 -0.48 5.14 0.08
CA LEU A 83 -0.15 5.88 -1.13
C LEU A 83 0.86 5.07 -1.95
N ILE A 84 1.93 4.61 -1.30
CA ILE A 84 2.90 3.67 -1.88
C ILE A 84 3.00 2.41 -1.04
N SER A 85 3.17 1.26 -1.69
CA SER A 85 3.47 0.01 -0.99
C SER A 85 4.35 -0.92 -1.83
N ARG A 86 5.14 -1.76 -1.17
CA ARG A 86 5.93 -2.82 -1.80
C ARG A 86 5.95 -4.09 -0.94
N PRO A 87 5.95 -5.29 -1.54
CA PRO A 87 6.25 -6.50 -0.80
C PRO A 87 7.65 -6.41 -0.19
N LEU A 88 7.78 -6.84 1.07
CA LEU A 88 8.99 -6.66 1.87
C LEU A 88 10.24 -7.24 1.18
N GLY A 89 10.12 -8.38 0.52
CA GLY A 89 11.25 -9.01 -0.19
C GLY A 89 11.87 -8.12 -1.29
N TYR A 90 11.13 -7.16 -1.85
CA TYR A 90 11.66 -6.18 -2.81
C TYR A 90 12.27 -4.93 -2.15
N LEU A 91 12.16 -4.80 -0.84
CA LEU A 91 12.90 -3.82 -0.03
C LEU A 91 14.20 -4.41 0.54
N MET A 92 14.35 -5.73 0.45
CA MET A 92 15.53 -6.47 0.87
C MET A 92 16.62 -6.45 -0.21
N PRO A 93 17.90 -6.72 0.15
CA PRO A 93 19.00 -6.76 -0.81
C PRO A 93 18.79 -7.70 -2.00
N GLU A 94 18.09 -8.83 -1.80
CA GLU A 94 17.80 -9.78 -2.87
C GLU A 94 16.79 -9.26 -3.90
N ASN A 95 16.02 -8.22 -3.55
CA ASN A 95 15.05 -7.54 -4.40
C ASN A 95 14.13 -8.51 -5.16
N THR A 96 13.56 -9.49 -4.45
CA THR A 96 12.74 -10.55 -5.03
C THR A 96 11.56 -10.90 -4.14
N PHE A 97 10.58 -11.62 -4.69
CA PHE A 97 9.47 -12.11 -3.89
C PHE A 97 9.99 -13.01 -2.76
N ARG A 98 9.60 -12.69 -1.52
CA ARG A 98 9.91 -13.48 -0.33
C ARG A 98 8.63 -13.82 0.44
N SER A 99 8.54 -15.06 0.91
CA SER A 99 7.48 -15.50 1.80
C SER A 99 8.04 -16.31 2.96
N TRP A 100 7.58 -16.00 4.17
CA TRP A 100 7.86 -16.76 5.38
C TRP A 100 6.93 -17.97 5.45
N ARG A 101 7.53 -19.15 5.55
CA ARG A 101 6.82 -20.43 5.45
C ARG A 101 6.59 -20.98 6.85
N PHE A 102 5.32 -21.11 7.22
CA PHE A 102 4.87 -21.76 8.44
C PHE A 102 4.43 -23.18 8.09
N VAL A 103 5.18 -24.15 8.61
CA VAL A 103 4.97 -25.59 8.38
C VAL A 103 4.88 -26.32 9.71
N GLU A 104 4.28 -27.51 9.69
CA GLU A 104 4.15 -28.34 10.88
C GLU A 104 5.53 -28.76 11.41
N GLY A 105 5.72 -28.69 12.74
CA GLY A 105 6.99 -28.98 13.41
C GLY A 105 7.98 -27.81 13.46
N VAL A 106 7.70 -26.68 12.80
CA VAL A 106 8.50 -25.45 12.94
C VAL A 106 7.92 -24.57 14.03
N ASP A 107 8.79 -23.90 14.77
CA ASP A 107 8.41 -22.91 15.77
C ASP A 107 7.80 -21.68 15.07
N VAL A 108 6.49 -21.51 15.27
CA VAL A 108 5.70 -20.40 14.69
C VAL A 108 6.22 -19.06 15.18
N GLU A 109 6.67 -18.97 16.43
CA GLU A 109 7.17 -17.73 17.01
C GLU A 109 8.50 -17.34 16.39
N GLN A 110 9.41 -18.29 16.27
CA GLN A 110 10.70 -18.05 15.63
C GLN A 110 10.56 -17.52 14.19
N VAL A 111 9.62 -18.08 13.41
CA VAL A 111 9.37 -17.61 12.03
C VAL A 111 8.73 -16.22 12.03
N ALA A 112 7.80 -15.94 12.95
CA ALA A 112 7.18 -14.63 13.10
C ALA A 112 8.19 -13.56 13.55
N GLU A 113 9.11 -13.89 14.45
CA GLU A 113 10.21 -13.02 14.89
C GLU A 113 11.18 -12.74 13.75
N SER A 114 11.53 -13.75 12.94
CA SER A 114 12.34 -13.55 11.73
C SER A 114 11.66 -12.62 10.72
N LEU A 115 10.34 -12.72 10.57
CA LEU A 115 9.55 -11.80 9.73
C LEU A 115 9.61 -10.37 10.28
N ALA A 116 9.38 -10.20 11.58
CA ALA A 116 9.44 -8.89 12.23
C ALA A 116 10.85 -8.29 12.16
N ALA A 117 11.91 -9.09 12.32
CA ALA A 117 13.29 -8.64 12.16
C ALA A 117 13.54 -8.07 10.75
N ALA A 118 13.07 -8.75 9.70
CA ALA A 118 13.18 -8.22 8.34
C ALA A 118 12.34 -6.94 8.12
N VAL A 119 11.18 -6.83 8.76
CA VAL A 119 10.39 -5.58 8.76
C VAL A 119 11.15 -4.46 9.46
N ALA A 120 11.79 -4.73 10.60
CA ALA A 120 12.60 -3.74 11.31
C ALA A 120 13.80 -3.29 10.47
N GLU A 121 14.48 -4.23 9.80
CA GLU A 121 15.70 -3.95 9.04
C GLU A 121 15.43 -3.24 7.71
N HIS A 122 14.34 -3.58 7.01
CA HIS A 122 14.10 -3.09 5.64
C HIS A 122 12.77 -2.35 5.47
N GLY A 123 11.73 -2.73 6.22
CA GLY A 123 10.41 -2.11 6.14
C GLY A 123 10.34 -0.77 6.87
N VAL A 124 10.88 -0.70 8.09
CA VAL A 124 10.86 0.52 8.91
C VAL A 124 11.67 1.65 8.25
N PRO A 125 12.91 1.44 7.75
CA PRO A 125 13.63 2.48 7.03
C PRO A 125 12.91 2.98 5.77
N PHE A 126 12.22 2.10 5.04
CA PHE A 126 11.39 2.50 3.90
C PHE A 126 10.24 3.41 4.34
N ILE A 127 9.55 3.06 5.43
CA ILE A 127 8.47 3.90 5.98
C ILE A 127 9.03 5.25 6.41
N GLU A 128 10.11 5.28 7.18
CA GLU A 128 10.69 6.50 7.72
C GLU A 128 11.22 7.42 6.62
N LYS A 129 11.82 6.87 5.56
CA LYS A 129 12.25 7.66 4.39
C LYS A 129 11.08 8.41 3.74
N TYR A 130 9.92 7.76 3.61
CA TYR A 130 8.78 8.29 2.87
C TYR A 130 7.64 8.79 3.76
N ALA A 131 7.84 8.90 5.07
CA ALA A 131 6.84 9.37 6.01
C ALA A 131 6.51 10.87 5.89
N GLU A 132 7.38 11.63 5.21
CA GLU A 132 7.21 13.05 4.94
C GLU A 132 6.61 13.30 3.55
N TRP A 133 5.54 14.09 3.50
CA TRP A 133 4.79 14.35 2.27
C TRP A 133 5.65 15.00 1.19
N GLU A 134 6.48 15.99 1.56
CA GLU A 134 7.34 16.69 0.62
C GLU A 134 8.39 15.76 -0.03
N THR A 135 8.91 14.81 0.75
CA THR A 135 9.86 13.81 0.24
C THR A 135 9.16 12.86 -0.71
N LEU A 136 8.05 12.25 -0.27
CA LEU A 136 7.35 11.27 -1.09
C LEU A 136 6.76 11.88 -2.36
N SER A 137 6.06 13.00 -2.25
CA SER A 137 5.35 13.59 -3.39
C SER A 137 6.29 14.03 -4.52
N ARG A 138 7.52 14.46 -4.19
CA ARG A 138 8.57 14.77 -5.18
C ARG A 138 9.13 13.53 -5.86
N GLU A 139 9.36 12.44 -5.12
CA GLU A 139 9.96 11.22 -5.65
C GLU A 139 8.93 10.31 -6.36
N LEU A 140 7.63 10.45 -6.05
CA LEU A 140 6.58 9.50 -6.44
C LEU A 140 6.57 9.23 -7.94
N GLU A 141 6.65 10.27 -8.76
CA GLU A 141 6.59 10.15 -10.21
C GLU A 141 7.74 9.30 -10.77
N ALA A 142 8.96 9.49 -10.26
CA ALA A 142 10.16 8.78 -10.70
C ALA A 142 10.36 7.41 -10.02
N SER A 143 9.71 7.17 -8.88
CA SER A 143 10.02 6.06 -7.98
C SER A 143 9.70 4.64 -8.47
N GLY A 144 8.86 4.49 -9.49
CA GLY A 144 8.36 3.18 -9.93
C GLY A 144 7.52 2.43 -8.88
N PHE A 145 7.10 3.10 -7.79
CA PHE A 145 6.33 2.45 -6.71
C PHE A 145 4.89 2.11 -7.07
N LEU A 146 4.33 2.81 -8.05
CA LEU A 146 2.94 2.64 -8.46
C LEU A 146 2.87 1.79 -9.72
N MET A 147 2.02 0.77 -9.67
CA MET A 147 1.55 0.10 -10.88
C MET A 147 0.83 1.10 -11.78
N GLU A 148 0.82 0.88 -13.09
CA GLU A 148 0.29 1.82 -14.07
C GLU A 148 -1.14 2.27 -13.74
N HIS A 149 -2.04 1.33 -13.45
CA HIS A 149 -3.44 1.65 -13.10
C HIS A 149 -3.57 2.47 -11.81
N GLU A 150 -2.69 2.29 -10.82
CA GLU A 150 -2.67 3.11 -9.61
C GLU A 150 -2.11 4.50 -9.90
N ARG A 151 -1.03 4.56 -10.70
CA ARG A 151 -0.35 5.79 -11.11
C ARG A 151 -1.32 6.76 -11.76
N MET A 152 -2.18 6.28 -12.67
CA MET A 152 -3.12 7.14 -13.40
C MET A 152 -4.18 7.81 -12.52
N LYS A 153 -4.39 7.35 -11.28
CA LYS A 153 -5.29 7.99 -10.33
C LYS A 153 -4.55 8.71 -9.21
N LYS A 154 -3.55 8.06 -8.60
CA LYS A 154 -2.83 8.60 -7.44
C LYS A 154 -1.92 9.77 -7.80
N LEU A 155 -1.25 9.74 -8.96
CA LEU A 155 -0.31 10.80 -9.32
C LEU A 155 -1.00 12.15 -9.61
N PRO A 156 -2.13 12.21 -10.36
CA PRO A 156 -2.91 13.44 -10.48
C PRO A 156 -3.40 13.99 -9.13
N MET A 157 -3.82 13.11 -8.21
CA MET A 157 -4.21 13.55 -6.87
C MET A 157 -3.05 14.22 -6.13
N VAL A 158 -1.86 13.62 -6.17
CA VAL A 158 -0.65 14.18 -5.54
C VAL A 158 -0.25 15.52 -6.16
N LEU A 159 -0.31 15.64 -7.50
CA LEU A 159 -0.05 16.91 -8.20
C LEU A 159 -1.03 18.01 -7.78
N ALA A 160 -2.33 17.72 -7.76
CA ALA A 160 -3.35 18.67 -7.32
C ALA A 160 -3.19 19.06 -5.84
N MET A 161 -2.86 18.11 -4.97
CA MET A 161 -2.55 18.38 -3.56
C MET A 161 -1.31 19.27 -3.38
N ASN A 162 -0.37 19.20 -4.32
CA ASN A 162 0.80 20.09 -4.38
C ASN A 162 0.53 21.42 -5.12
N GLY A 163 -0.73 21.67 -5.54
CA GLY A 163 -1.15 22.90 -6.21
C GLY A 163 -0.98 22.91 -7.73
N ASP A 164 -0.43 21.86 -8.33
CA ASP A 164 -0.27 21.73 -9.79
C ASP A 164 -1.52 21.11 -10.42
N VAL A 165 -2.65 21.81 -10.28
CA VAL A 165 -3.96 21.35 -10.75
C VAL A 165 -4.01 21.23 -12.27
N SER A 166 -3.36 22.15 -13.01
CA SER A 166 -3.35 22.14 -14.47
C SER A 166 -2.71 20.86 -15.01
N ARG A 167 -1.50 20.53 -14.56
CA ARG A 167 -0.83 19.29 -14.97
C ARG A 167 -1.56 18.04 -14.49
N ALA A 168 -2.13 18.10 -13.29
CA ALA A 168 -2.94 17.00 -12.78
C ALA A 168 -4.14 16.73 -13.69
N TRP A 169 -4.83 17.77 -14.15
CA TRP A 169 -5.97 17.63 -15.04
C TRP A 169 -5.56 17.14 -16.44
N GLU A 170 -4.48 17.65 -17.01
CA GLU A 170 -3.93 17.16 -18.29
C GLU A 170 -3.69 15.64 -18.27
N MET A 171 -3.14 15.12 -17.15
CA MET A 171 -2.95 13.68 -16.97
C MET A 171 -4.27 12.92 -16.93
N VAL A 172 -5.28 13.45 -16.22
CA VAL A 172 -6.61 12.83 -16.12
C VAL A 172 -7.30 12.80 -17.47
N GLU A 173 -7.26 13.90 -18.24
CA GLU A 173 -7.83 13.97 -19.58
C GLU A 173 -7.16 13.01 -20.55
N GLY A 174 -5.83 12.92 -20.51
CA GLY A 174 -5.06 12.01 -21.37
C GLY A 174 -5.48 10.54 -21.16
N GLU A 175 -5.62 10.13 -19.91
CA GLU A 175 -6.06 8.77 -19.58
C GLU A 175 -7.56 8.56 -19.88
N LEU A 176 -8.40 9.55 -19.59
CA LEU A 176 -9.84 9.51 -19.92
C LEU A 176 -10.07 9.32 -21.43
N ALA A 177 -9.29 10.02 -22.26
CA ALA A 177 -9.33 9.84 -23.71
C ALA A 177 -8.92 8.42 -24.12
N ARG A 178 -7.88 7.86 -23.50
CA ARG A 178 -7.40 6.49 -23.73
C ARG A 178 -8.46 5.43 -23.42
N VAL A 179 -9.24 5.61 -22.36
CA VAL A 179 -10.25 4.62 -21.92
C VAL A 179 -11.67 4.90 -22.42
N SER A 180 -11.88 6.01 -23.14
CA SER A 180 -13.20 6.51 -23.54
C SER A 180 -14.09 5.48 -24.26
N GLY A 181 -13.51 4.67 -25.15
CA GLY A 181 -14.22 3.63 -25.91
C GLY A 181 -14.21 2.23 -25.26
N ALA A 182 -13.59 2.06 -24.10
CA ALA A 182 -13.48 0.76 -23.44
C ALA A 182 -14.68 0.49 -22.52
N ASP A 183 -15.26 -0.71 -22.65
CA ASP A 183 -16.27 -1.27 -21.75
C ASP A 183 -15.60 -2.25 -20.79
N THR A 184 -14.90 -1.71 -19.80
CA THR A 184 -14.18 -2.51 -18.80
C THR A 184 -14.39 -1.90 -17.41
N PRO A 185 -14.32 -2.71 -16.34
CA PRO A 185 -14.43 -2.20 -14.97
C PRO A 185 -13.42 -1.09 -14.64
N TYR A 186 -12.23 -1.14 -15.24
CA TYR A 186 -11.23 -0.09 -15.10
C TYR A 186 -11.68 1.22 -15.76
N ALA A 187 -12.15 1.16 -17.00
CA ALA A 187 -12.61 2.34 -17.74
C ALA A 187 -13.78 3.04 -17.03
N ASP A 188 -14.76 2.28 -16.55
CA ASP A 188 -15.88 2.83 -15.76
C ASP A 188 -15.39 3.50 -14.48
N SER A 189 -14.54 2.81 -13.72
CA SER A 189 -13.95 3.34 -12.50
C SER A 189 -13.12 4.59 -12.74
N TYR A 190 -12.44 4.68 -13.89
CA TYR A 190 -11.65 5.86 -14.25
C TYR A 190 -12.52 7.04 -14.68
N ARG A 191 -13.60 6.80 -15.43
CA ARG A 191 -14.59 7.83 -15.78
C ARG A 191 -15.18 8.49 -14.54
N THR A 192 -15.62 7.70 -13.56
CA THR A 192 -16.12 8.21 -12.28
C THR A 192 -15.07 9.01 -11.52
N PHE A 193 -13.82 8.53 -11.49
CA PHE A 193 -12.71 9.27 -10.87
C PHE A 193 -12.48 10.62 -11.56
N ALA A 194 -12.44 10.66 -12.89
CA ALA A 194 -12.20 11.88 -13.66
C ALA A 194 -13.31 12.93 -13.45
N GLU A 195 -14.57 12.50 -13.43
CA GLU A 195 -15.72 13.38 -13.13
C GLU A 195 -15.58 14.05 -11.76
N ARG A 196 -15.35 13.25 -10.71
CA ARG A 196 -15.18 13.76 -9.34
C ARG A 196 -13.95 14.63 -9.18
N PHE A 197 -12.86 14.28 -9.87
CA PHE A 197 -11.63 15.07 -9.86
C PHE A 197 -11.89 16.46 -10.45
N ARG A 198 -12.57 16.51 -11.61
CA ARG A 198 -12.95 17.77 -12.27
C ARG A 198 -13.81 18.64 -11.36
N GLU A 199 -14.85 18.07 -10.75
CA GLU A 199 -15.73 18.78 -9.83
C GLU A 199 -14.99 19.37 -8.63
N ARG A 200 -13.98 18.65 -8.12
CA ARG A 200 -13.25 19.04 -6.92
C ARG A 200 -12.20 20.13 -7.16
N PHE A 201 -11.48 20.08 -8.28
CA PHE A 201 -10.28 20.89 -8.48
C PHE A 201 -10.34 21.87 -9.65
N VAL A 202 -11.19 21.62 -10.65
CA VAL A 202 -11.16 22.37 -11.93
C VAL A 202 -12.32 23.37 -12.04
N ARG A 203 -13.34 23.28 -11.18
CA ARG A 203 -14.45 24.22 -11.23
C ARG A 203 -13.99 25.65 -10.93
N GLU A 204 -14.29 26.53 -11.89
CA GLU A 204 -14.37 28.00 -11.77
C GLU A 204 -15.43 28.42 -10.75
#